data_AF-A0A2N2BSC2-F1
#
_entry.id   AF-A0A2N2BSC2-F1
#
_cell.length_a   1.000
_cell.length_b   1.000
_cell.length_c   1.000
_cell.angle_alpha   90.00
_cell.angle_beta   90.00
_cell.angle_gamma   90.00
#
_symmetry.space_group_name_H-M   'P 1'
#
loop_
_entity.id
_entity.type
_entity.pdbx_description
1 polymer ?
#
loop_
_entity_poly.entity_id
_entity_poly.type
_entity_poly.pdbx_seq_one_letter_code
_entity_poly.pdbx_strand_id
1 'polypeptide(L)'
;MVIEIIQSPSEGVIKMLKSRTLSKDALGCEEFDTLGLIQGKLVEMFIATDIAEKAANVNVIEIKGVCPQHFTMIAVLGDVASVNEALNNISREFKERKI
;
A
#
# COMPACT_ATOMS: atom_id res chain seq x y z
N MET A 1 8.35 7.61 7.06
CA MET A 1 7.67 6.34 6.71
C MET A 1 8.65 5.38 6.07
N VAL A 2 8.31 4.09 6.00
CA VAL A 2 9.04 3.07 5.24
C VAL A 2 8.21 2.71 4.01
N ILE A 3 8.85 2.64 2.84
CA ILE A 3 8.25 2.26 1.57
C ILE A 3 9.07 1.11 0.98
N GLU A 4 8.42 0.00 0.65
CA GLU A 4 9.02 -1.16 0.00
C GLU A 4 8.18 -1.60 -1.19
N ILE A 5 8.80 -2.29 -2.15
CA ILE A 5 8.14 -2.78 -3.35
C ILE A 5 8.44 -4.26 -3.57
N ILE A 6 7.41 -5.02 -3.96
CA ILE A 6 7.51 -6.42 -4.35
C ILE A 6 6.87 -6.57 -5.72
N GLN A 7 7.71 -6.83 -6.72
CA GLN A 7 7.27 -7.21 -8.07
C GLN A 7 7.07 -8.72 -8.13
N SER A 8 6.02 -9.17 -8.81
CA SER A 8 5.65 -10.60 -8.90
C SER A 8 5.61 -11.28 -7.53
N PRO A 9 4.78 -10.79 -6.59
CA PRO A 9 4.74 -11.30 -5.23
C PRO A 9 4.41 -12.80 -5.20
N SER A 10 5.17 -13.55 -4.40
CA SER A 10 4.97 -14.99 -4.27
C SER A 10 3.61 -15.32 -3.65
N GLU A 11 3.11 -16.54 -3.88
CA GLU A 11 1.85 -16.99 -3.27
C GLU A 11 1.83 -16.84 -1.74
N GLY A 12 2.98 -17.00 -1.09
CA GLY A 12 3.11 -16.82 0.36
C GLY A 12 2.80 -15.38 0.79
N VAL A 13 3.28 -14.39 0.02
CA VAL A 13 2.99 -12.97 0.24
C VAL A 13 1.49 -12.71 0.03
N ILE A 14 0.91 -13.23 -1.05
CA ILE A 14 -0.52 -13.08 -1.33
C ILE A 14 -1.39 -13.69 -0.22
N LYS A 15 -1.05 -14.89 0.26
CA LYS A 15 -1.75 -15.56 1.37
C LYS A 15 -1.63 -14.75 2.66
N MET A 16 -0.44 -14.21 2.95
CA MET A 16 -0.21 -13.35 4.11
C MET A 16 -1.06 -12.08 4.03
N LEU A 17 -1.05 -11.38 2.88
CA LEU A 17 -1.84 -10.17 2.65
C LEU A 17 -3.33 -10.43 2.88
N LYS A 18 -3.88 -11.48 2.24
CA LYS A 18 -5.28 -11.89 2.38
C LYS A 18 -5.69 -12.17 3.83
N SER A 19 -4.80 -12.74 4.64
CA SER A 19 -5.09 -13.03 6.06
C SER A 19 -5.13 -11.79 6.96
N ARG A 20 -4.67 -10.63 6.46
CA ARG A 20 -4.49 -9.39 7.24
C ARG A 20 -5.37 -8.23 6.77
N THR A 21 -6.21 -8.46 5.77
CA THR A 21 -7.14 -7.47 5.22
C THR A 21 -8.57 -7.84 5.60
N LEU A 22 -9.36 -6.88 6.11
CA LEU A 22 -10.76 -7.14 6.50
C LEU A 22 -11.71 -7.26 5.31
N SER A 23 -11.46 -6.46 4.27
CA SER A 23 -12.28 -6.42 3.09
C SER A 23 -11.88 -7.55 2.16
N LYS A 24 -12.47 -8.73 2.35
CA LYS A 24 -12.42 -9.82 1.36
C LYS A 24 -12.84 -9.35 -0.04
N ASP A 25 -13.68 -8.32 -0.10
CA ASP A 25 -14.21 -7.72 -1.33
C ASP A 25 -13.36 -6.56 -1.90
N ALA A 26 -12.43 -5.97 -1.12
CA ALA A 26 -11.56 -4.90 -1.64
C ALA A 26 -10.35 -5.44 -2.41
N LEU A 27 -9.98 -6.71 -2.18
CA LEU A 27 -9.11 -7.48 -3.09
C LEU A 27 -9.92 -7.99 -4.30
N GLY A 28 -10.97 -7.27 -4.69
CA GLY A 28 -11.85 -7.61 -5.79
C GLY A 28 -11.06 -7.80 -7.07
N CYS A 29 -10.83 -9.07 -7.42
CA CYS A 29 -10.67 -9.65 -8.76
C CYS A 29 -9.72 -9.01 -9.79
N GLU A 30 -8.92 -8.01 -9.46
CA GLU A 30 -7.82 -7.57 -10.33
C GLU A 30 -6.53 -8.28 -9.92
N GLU A 31 -6.00 -9.11 -10.83
CA GLU A 31 -4.65 -9.63 -10.73
C GLU A 31 -3.68 -8.45 -10.75
N PHE A 32 -3.12 -8.09 -9.60
CA PHE A 32 -2.00 -7.16 -9.53
C PHE A 32 -0.69 -7.93 -9.73
N ASP A 33 0.25 -7.34 -10.45
CA ASP A 33 1.60 -7.90 -10.61
C ASP A 33 2.60 -7.29 -9.62
N THR A 34 2.24 -6.17 -8.98
CA THR A 34 3.13 -5.40 -8.12
C THR A 34 2.43 -4.94 -6.85
N LEU A 35 3.18 -5.02 -5.74
CA LEU A 35 2.75 -4.65 -4.40
C LEU A 35 3.69 -3.58 -3.84
N GLY A 36 3.17 -2.38 -3.59
CA GLY A 36 3.81 -1.37 -2.75
C GLY A 36 3.39 -1.55 -1.29
N LEU A 37 4.34 -1.55 -0.37
CA LEU A 37 4.10 -1.63 1.08
C LEU A 37 4.54 -0.33 1.72
N ILE A 38 3.64 0.31 2.47
CA ILE A 38 3.92 1.57 3.14
C ILE A 38 3.57 1.45 4.61
N GLN A 39 4.54 1.78 5.47
CA GLN A 39 4.37 1.76 6.91
C GLN A 39 4.74 3.11 7.52
N GLY A 40 3.86 3.67 8.34
CA GLY A 40 4.05 4.96 8.99
C GLY A 40 3.05 5.21 10.11
N LYS A 41 2.87 6.48 10.47
CA LYS A 41 1.81 6.88 11.41
C LYS A 41 0.45 6.75 10.72
N LEU A 42 -0.61 6.48 11.48
CA LEU A 42 -1.98 6.34 10.94
C LEU A 42 -2.39 7.52 10.05
N VAL A 43 -2.11 8.77 10.47
CA VAL A 43 -2.40 9.97 9.66
C VAL A 43 -1.63 9.99 8.34
N GLU A 44 -0.39 9.50 8.34
CA GLU A 44 0.43 9.41 7.12
C GLU A 44 -0.15 8.39 6.15
N MET A 45 -0.76 7.31 6.65
CA MET A 45 -1.39 6.28 5.81
C MET A 45 -2.64 6.80 5.10
N PHE A 46 -3.48 7.60 5.76
CA PHE A 46 -4.61 8.26 5.11
C PHE A 46 -4.15 9.21 4.00
N ILE A 47 -3.12 10.01 4.27
CA ILE A 47 -2.55 10.94 3.29
C ILE A 47 -1.92 10.17 2.12
N ALA A 48 -1.15 9.12 2.40
CA ALA A 48 -0.53 8.30 1.38
C ALA A 48 -1.56 7.57 0.50
N THR A 49 -2.67 7.12 1.08
CA THR A 49 -3.80 6.52 0.35
C THR A 49 -4.39 7.52 -0.65
N ASP A 50 -4.73 8.73 -0.19
CA ASP A 50 -5.28 9.79 -1.05
C ASP A 50 -4.33 10.19 -2.19
N ILE A 51 -3.03 10.27 -1.90
CA ILE A 51 -2.01 10.56 -2.93
C ILE A 51 -1.93 9.43 -3.95
N ALA A 52 -1.88 8.17 -3.50
CA ALA A 52 -1.73 7.01 -4.37
C ALA A 52 -2.90 6.88 -5.36
N GLU A 53 -4.15 6.92 -4.87
CA GLU A 53 -5.35 6.78 -5.71
C GLU A 53 -5.54 7.94 -6.69
N LYS A 54 -5.04 9.14 -6.37
CA LYS A 54 -5.08 10.29 -7.29
C LYS A 54 -3.95 10.27 -8.32
N ALA A 55 -2.83 9.65 -7.98
CA ALA A 55 -1.63 9.65 -8.82
C ALA A 55 -1.71 8.63 -9.95
N ALA A 56 -2.28 7.45 -9.70
CA ALA A 56 -2.26 6.35 -10.65
C ALA A 56 -3.48 5.42 -10.47
N ASN A 57 -3.70 4.54 -11.44
CA ASN A 57 -4.71 3.49 -11.35
C ASN A 57 -4.23 2.36 -10.42
N VAL A 58 -4.34 2.59 -9.12
CA VAL A 58 -3.96 1.64 -8.07
C VAL A 58 -5.09 1.44 -7.08
N ASN A 59 -5.14 0.25 -6.48
CA ASN A 59 -6.02 -0.06 -5.38
C ASN A 59 -5.23 -0.06 -4.06
N VAL A 60 -5.71 0.66 -3.05
CA VAL A 60 -5.01 0.78 -1.77
C VAL A 60 -5.82 0.10 -0.67
N ILE A 61 -5.18 -0.82 0.05
CA ILE A 61 -5.83 -1.56 1.14
C ILE A 61 -5.08 -1.41 2.45
N GLU A 62 -5.83 -1.29 3.55
CA GLU A 62 -5.27 -1.33 4.90
C GLU A 62 -4.85 -2.77 5.27
N ILE A 63 -3.65 -2.91 5.82
CA ILE A 63 -3.14 -4.14 6.42
C ILE A 63 -3.24 -4.00 7.94
N LYS A 64 -4.05 -4.85 8.56
CA LYS A 64 -4.22 -4.83 10.02
C LYS A 64 -3.15 -5.66 10.71
N GLY A 65 -2.46 -5.03 11.66
CA GLY A 65 -1.63 -5.74 12.63
C GLY A 65 -2.47 -6.63 13.54
N VAL A 66 -1.88 -7.70 14.06
CA VAL A 66 -2.53 -8.59 15.05
C VAL A 66 -2.53 -7.96 16.45
N CYS A 67 -1.64 -7.01 16.70
CA CYS A 67 -1.43 -6.38 18.02
C CYS A 67 -2.04 -4.97 18.05
N PRO A 68 -2.78 -4.56 19.11
CA PRO A 68 -3.54 -3.31 19.13
C PRO A 68 -2.70 -2.02 19.12
N GLN A 69 -1.40 -2.09 19.40
CA GLN A 69 -0.63 -0.90 19.77
C GLN A 69 0.27 -0.33 18.68
N HIS A 70 0.67 -1.07 17.63
CA HIS A 70 1.62 -0.54 16.64
C HIS A 70 1.46 -1.13 15.23
N PHE A 71 1.53 -0.22 14.25
CA PHE A 71 1.67 -0.36 12.79
C PHE A 71 0.38 -0.43 11.97
N THR A 72 -0.10 0.75 11.56
CA THR A 72 -0.93 0.89 10.36
C THR A 72 -0.01 0.80 9.15
N MET A 73 -0.23 -0.20 8.33
CA MET A 73 0.44 -0.38 7.05
C MET A 73 -0.64 -0.37 5.96
N ILE A 74 -0.32 0.18 4.80
CA ILE A 74 -1.15 0.06 3.60
C ILE A 74 -0.40 -0.72 2.53
N ALA A 75 -1.16 -1.44 1.71
CA ALA A 75 -0.69 -2.04 0.47
C ALA A 75 -1.25 -1.25 -0.71
N VAL A 76 -0.40 -0.91 -1.67
CA VAL A 76 -0.74 -0.28 -2.95
C VAL A 76 -0.60 -1.37 -4.02
N LEU A 77 -1.69 -1.67 -4.71
CA LEU A 77 -1.82 -2.78 -5.66
C LEU A 77 -2.04 -2.23 -7.06
N GLY A 78 -1.34 -2.78 -8.05
CA GLY A 78 -1.53 -2.42 -9.44
C GLY A 78 -0.47 -3.06 -10.34
N ASP A 79 -0.35 -2.54 -11.56
CA ASP A 79 0.76 -2.84 -12.45
C ASP A 79 2.07 -2.16 -11.97
N VAL A 80 3.21 -2.62 -12.48
CA VAL A 80 4.54 -2.07 -12.14
C VAL A 80 4.61 -0.55 -12.30
N ALA A 81 4.09 0.01 -13.39
CA ALA A 81 4.20 1.42 -13.70
C ALA A 81 3.33 2.26 -12.74
N SER A 82 2.08 1.85 -12.56
CA SER A 82 1.09 2.49 -11.69
C SER A 82 1.56 2.50 -10.22
N VAL A 83 2.09 1.37 -9.72
CA VAL A 83 2.62 1.31 -8.35
C VAL A 83 3.85 2.22 -8.19
N ASN A 84 4.79 2.20 -9.15
CA ASN A 84 5.97 3.08 -9.08
C ASN A 84 5.57 4.57 -9.09
N GLU A 85 4.61 4.96 -9.94
CA GLU A 85 4.10 6.33 -9.99
C GLU A 85 3.48 6.75 -8.66
N ALA A 86 2.63 5.91 -8.07
CA ALA A 86 2.03 6.17 -6.76
C ALA A 86 3.11 6.34 -5.67
N LEU A 87 4.07 5.41 -5.58
CA LEU A 87 5.13 5.45 -4.57
C LEU A 87 6.07 6.66 -4.73
N ASN A 88 6.37 7.05 -5.97
CA ASN A 88 7.18 8.24 -6.26
C ASN A 88 6.47 9.53 -5.84
N ASN A 89 5.17 9.64 -6.11
CA ASN A 89 4.37 10.79 -5.69
C ASN A 89 4.29 10.90 -4.16
N ILE A 90 4.04 9.79 -3.47
CA ILE A 90 4.05 9.73 -2.00
C ILE A 90 5.42 10.17 -1.46
N SER A 91 6.51 9.61 -2.01
CA SER A 91 7.87 9.96 -1.58
C SER A 91 8.19 11.45 -1.77
N ARG A 92 7.78 12.04 -2.90
CA ARG A 92 7.96 13.45 -3.20
C ARG A 92 7.20 14.34 -2.21
N GLU A 93 5.91 14.10 -2.04
CA GLU A 93 5.05 14.88 -1.14
C GLU A 93 5.55 14.86 0.31
N PHE A 94 5.95 13.69 0.82
CA PHE A 94 6.42 13.58 2.20
C PHE A 94 7.82 14.17 2.41
N LYS A 95 8.67 14.16 1.37
CA LYS A 95 9.98 14.84 1.40
C LYS A 95 9.81 16.36 1.42
N GLU A 96 8.86 16.89 0.67
CA GLU A 96 8.58 18.34 0.60
C GLU A 96 7.92 18.87 1.87
N ARG A 97 7.08 18.06 2.54
CA ARG A 97 6.37 18.43 3.78
C ARG A 97 7.23 18.46 5.05
N LYS A 98 8.48 17.98 5.02
CA LYS A 98 9.38 17.86 6.20
C LYS A 98 8.68 17.25 7.44
N ILE A 99 8.01 16.10 7.28
CA ILE A 99 7.49 15.28 8.39
C ILE A 99 8.48 14.18 8.74
#